data_AF-W3XF31-F1
#
_entry.id   AF-W3XF31-F1
#
_cell.length_a   1.000
_cell.length_b   1.000
_cell.length_c   1.000
_cell.angle_alpha   90.00
_cell.angle_beta   90.00
_cell.angle_gamma   90.00
#
_symmetry.space_group_name_H-M   'P 1'
#
loop_
_entity.id
_entity.type
_entity.pdbx_description
1 polymer ?
#
loop_
_entity_poly.entity_id
_entity_poly.type
_entity_poly.pdbx_seq_one_letter_code
_entity_poly.pdbx_strand_id
1 'polypeptide(L)'
;MSNTGSSNAASAEFTSFYLQQATKEFAEDLDKVRSADDFKGDALQLLIQALQQGTALFPSADQRRVADAGKAAQLEDEDIAKDVSATTTTTPTSSSDATASDKEE
;
A
#
# COMPACT_ATOMS: atom_id res chain seq x y z
N MET A 1 22.92 -0.53 -26.27
CA MET A 1 22.88 0.15 -24.96
C MET A 1 21.56 -0.20 -24.29
N SER A 2 21.62 -0.50 -23.00
CA SER A 2 20.84 -1.55 -22.32
C SER A 2 19.38 -1.21 -22.00
N ASN A 3 18.52 -2.24 -22.14
CA ASN A 3 17.08 -2.26 -21.86
C ASN A 3 16.79 -2.39 -20.34
N THR A 4 17.30 -1.46 -19.53
CA THR A 4 17.25 -1.59 -18.05
C THR A 4 15.84 -1.34 -17.49
N GLY A 5 15.02 -0.49 -18.13
CA GLY A 5 13.67 -0.16 -17.65
C GLY A 5 12.68 -1.34 -17.65
N SER A 6 12.77 -2.22 -18.66
CA SER A 6 11.89 -3.39 -18.78
C SER A 6 12.22 -4.49 -17.75
N SER A 7 13.48 -4.57 -17.30
CA SER A 7 13.92 -5.57 -16.31
C SER A 7 13.41 -5.30 -14.90
N ASN A 8 13.28 -4.02 -14.51
CA ASN A 8 12.75 -3.62 -13.21
C ASN A 8 11.22 -3.76 -13.12
N ALA A 9 10.51 -3.53 -14.23
CA ALA A 9 9.07 -3.76 -14.27
C ALA A 9 8.75 -5.26 -14.11
N ALA A 10 9.47 -6.13 -14.84
CA ALA A 10 9.31 -7.57 -14.74
C ALA A 10 9.69 -8.13 -13.35
N SER A 11 10.72 -7.57 -12.70
CA SER A 11 11.10 -7.98 -11.34
C SER A 11 10.05 -7.59 -10.30
N ALA A 12 9.46 -6.40 -10.43
CA ALA A 12 8.37 -5.94 -9.56
C ALA A 12 7.11 -6.80 -9.74
N GLU A 13 6.72 -7.08 -10.99
CA GLU A 13 5.56 -7.93 -11.31
C GLU A 13 5.75 -9.36 -10.78
N PHE A 14 6.93 -9.94 -11.00
CA PHE A 14 7.28 -11.25 -10.45
C PHE A 14 7.25 -11.26 -8.92
N THR A 15 7.80 -10.24 -8.26
CA THR A 15 7.80 -10.14 -6.80
C THR A 15 6.37 -10.09 -6.25
N SER A 16 5.51 -9.29 -6.88
CA SER A 16 4.09 -9.19 -6.50
C SER A 16 3.38 -10.53 -6.64
N PHE A 17 3.53 -11.19 -7.80
CA PHE A 17 3.00 -12.52 -8.06
C PHE A 17 3.49 -13.55 -7.03
N TYR A 18 4.80 -13.58 -6.78
CA TYR A 18 5.42 -14.51 -5.84
C TYR A 18 4.88 -14.33 -4.42
N LEU A 19 4.80 -13.09 -3.93
CA LEU A 19 4.28 -12.80 -2.58
C LEU A 19 2.80 -13.16 -2.45
N GLN A 20 1.99 -12.88 -3.48
CA GLN A 20 0.59 -13.29 -3.51
C GLN A 20 0.47 -14.82 -3.45
N GLN A 21 1.22 -15.54 -4.28
CA GLN A 21 1.17 -17.00 -4.31
C GLN A 21 1.68 -17.60 -2.99
N ALA A 22 2.81 -17.13 -2.46
CA ALA A 22 3.37 -17.61 -1.21
C ALA A 22 2.39 -17.42 -0.03
N THR A 23 1.69 -16.28 0.02
CA THR A 23 0.70 -16.01 1.07
C THR A 23 -0.54 -16.91 0.92
N LYS A 24 -0.95 -17.20 -0.32
CA LYS A 24 -2.05 -18.11 -0.60
C LYS A 24 -1.72 -19.54 -0.15
N GLU A 25 -0.57 -20.08 -0.57
CA GLU A 25 -0.11 -21.42 -0.17
C GLU A 25 0.03 -21.52 1.34
N PHE A 26 0.58 -20.48 1.98
CA PHE A 26 0.70 -20.44 3.43
C PHE A 26 -0.67 -20.52 4.14
N ALA A 27 -1.68 -19.81 3.64
CA ALA A 27 -3.03 -19.90 4.18
C ALA A 27 -3.63 -21.31 4.02
N GLU A 28 -3.46 -21.94 2.86
CA GLU A 28 -3.91 -23.31 2.62
C GLU A 28 -3.21 -24.31 3.54
N ASP A 29 -1.91 -24.14 3.79
CA ASP A 29 -1.16 -25.00 4.71
C ASP A 29 -1.58 -24.80 6.17
N LEU A 30 -1.92 -23.58 6.58
CA LEU A 30 -2.48 -23.31 7.90
C LEU A 30 -3.84 -24.00 8.09
N ASP A 31 -4.69 -23.98 7.07
CA ASP A 31 -5.97 -24.69 7.12
C ASP A 31 -5.78 -26.20 7.24
N LYS A 32 -4.81 -26.78 6.51
CA LYS A 32 -4.45 -28.20 6.63
C LYS A 32 -3.97 -28.53 8.04
N VAL A 33 -3.02 -27.75 8.58
CA VAL A 33 -2.49 -27.93 9.93
C VAL A 33 -3.61 -27.85 10.96
N ARG A 34 -4.51 -26.86 10.85
CA ARG A 34 -5.65 -26.71 11.75
C ARG A 34 -6.62 -27.89 11.70
N SER A 35 -6.79 -28.50 10.53
CA SER A 35 -7.70 -29.64 10.32
C SER A 35 -7.10 -30.99 10.73
N ALA A 36 -5.81 -31.04 11.06
CA ALA A 36 -5.12 -32.27 11.43
C ALA A 36 -5.53 -32.76 12.83
N ASP A 37 -5.65 -34.08 12.98
CA ASP A 37 -6.12 -34.72 14.22
C ASP A 37 -5.23 -34.47 15.46
N ASP A 38 -3.97 -34.11 15.22
CA ASP A 38 -2.93 -33.83 16.21
C ASP A 38 -2.80 -32.34 16.55
N PHE A 39 -3.48 -31.44 15.83
CA PHE A 39 -3.51 -30.01 16.14
C PHE A 39 -4.50 -29.71 17.27
N LYS A 40 -4.02 -29.81 18.52
CA LYS A 40 -4.85 -29.75 19.73
C LYS A 40 -4.80 -28.39 20.44
N GLY A 41 -5.55 -28.26 21.53
CA GLY A 41 -5.99 -26.99 22.12
C GLY A 41 -4.91 -25.94 22.45
N ASP A 42 -3.65 -26.34 22.58
CA ASP A 42 -2.48 -25.48 22.79
C ASP A 42 -1.66 -25.20 21.51
N ALA A 43 -1.80 -26.02 20.46
CA ALA A 43 -1.05 -25.90 19.20
C ALA A 43 -1.32 -24.58 18.47
N LEU A 44 -2.55 -24.05 18.55
CA LEU A 44 -2.88 -22.74 17.97
C LEU A 44 -2.10 -21.60 18.66
N GLN A 45 -1.99 -21.65 19.98
CA GLN A 45 -1.23 -20.63 20.71
C GLN A 45 0.27 -20.76 20.46
N LEU A 46 0.78 -21.99 20.34
CA LEU A 46 2.16 -22.23 19.96
C LEU A 46 2.47 -21.69 18.55
N LEU A 47 1.58 -21.90 17.58
CA LEU A 47 1.70 -21.33 16.23
C LEU A 47 1.71 -19.79 16.27
N ILE A 48 0.80 -19.17 17.02
CA ILE A 48 0.74 -17.71 17.16
C ILE A 48 2.05 -17.18 17.74
N GLN A 49 2.57 -17.80 18.80
CA GLN A 49 3.83 -17.42 19.43
C GLN A 49 5.02 -17.54 18.46
N ALA A 50 5.07 -18.62 17.68
CA ALA A 50 6.12 -18.82 16.68
C ALA A 50 6.10 -17.75 15.58
N LEU A 51 4.91 -17.38 15.08
CA LEU A 51 4.75 -16.31 14.10
C LEU A 51 5.18 -14.96 14.67
N GLN A 52 4.79 -14.67 15.92
CA GLN A 52 5.22 -13.45 16.62
C GLN A 52 6.74 -13.41 16.82
N GLN A 53 7.36 -14.54 17.16
CA GLN A 53 8.81 -14.64 17.33
C GLN A 53 9.58 -14.28 16.06
N GLY A 54 8.99 -14.49 14.86
CA GLY A 54 9.59 -14.07 13.59
C GLY A 54 9.97 -12.59 13.53
N THR A 55 9.28 -11.73 14.29
CA THR A 55 9.61 -10.30 14.39
C THR A 55 10.99 -10.04 15.01
N ALA A 56 11.47 -10.93 15.87
CA ALA A 56 12.78 -10.81 16.52
C ALA A 56 13.96 -10.98 15.55
N LEU A 57 13.72 -11.48 14.33
CA LEU A 57 14.74 -11.57 13.29
C LEU A 57 15.10 -10.20 12.70
N PHE A 58 14.26 -9.18 12.92
CA PHE A 58 14.48 -7.83 12.42
C PHE A 58 15.13 -6.96 13.51
N PRO A 59 16.23 -6.25 13.21
CA PRO A 59 16.77 -5.23 14.11
C PRO A 59 15.72 -4.18 14.46
N SER A 60 15.81 -3.57 15.64
CA SER A 60 14.84 -2.54 16.08
C SER A 60 14.74 -1.35 15.13
N ALA A 61 15.84 -1.00 14.44
CA ALA A 61 15.83 0.04 13.42
C ALA A 61 14.92 -0.33 12.23
N ASP A 62 14.89 -1.59 11.83
CA ASP A 62 14.11 -2.08 10.69
C ASP A 62 12.64 -2.17 11.05
N GLN A 63 12.34 -2.69 12.25
CA GLN A 63 10.98 -2.68 12.79
C GLN A 63 10.40 -1.26 12.85
N ARG A 64 11.21 -0.28 13.31
CA ARG A 64 10.80 1.14 13.36
C ARG A 64 10.56 1.73 11.98
N ARG A 65 11.44 1.44 11.00
CA ARG A 65 11.26 1.92 9.62
C ARG A 65 9.95 1.43 9.00
N VAL A 66 9.61 0.16 9.18
CA VAL A 66 8.35 -0.42 8.67
C VAL A 66 7.14 0.19 9.37
N ALA A 67 7.20 0.37 10.70
CA ALA A 67 6.11 0.99 11.47
C ALA A 67 5.87 2.46 11.08
N ASP A 68 6.93 3.24 10.87
CA ASP A 68 6.85 4.64 10.45
C ASP A 68 6.29 4.75 9.01
N ALA A 69 6.73 3.88 8.10
CA ALA A 69 6.22 3.84 6.72
C ALA A 69 4.72 3.49 6.66
N GLY A 70 4.27 2.53 7.47
CA GLY A 70 2.85 2.19 7.55
C GLY A 70 1.97 3.33 8.08
N LYS A 71 2.49 4.13 9.03
CA LYS A 71 1.80 5.33 9.52
C LYS A 71 1.74 6.44 8.47
N ALA A 72 2.82 6.67 7.73
CA ALA A 72 2.86 7.66 6.67
C ALA A 72 1.83 7.35 5.56
N ALA A 73 1.77 6.09 5.11
CA ALA A 73 0.79 5.65 4.12
C ALA A 73 -0.67 5.85 4.55
N GLN A 74 -0.96 5.74 5.85
CA GLN A 74 -2.32 5.97 6.39
C GLN A 74 -2.68 7.46 6.52
N LEU A 75 -1.70 8.35 6.67
CA LEU A 75 -1.92 9.79 6.77
C LEU A 75 -2.17 10.42 5.39
N GLU A 76 -1.57 9.88 4.33
CA GLU A 76 -1.79 10.33 2.95
C GLU A 76 -3.23 10.05 2.45
N ASP A 77 -3.89 9.01 2.95
CA ASP A 77 -5.31 8.72 2.63
C ASP A 77 -6.30 9.64 3.38
N GLU A 78 -5.92 10.20 4.54
CA GLU A 78 -6.75 11.10 5.36
C GLU A 78 -6.74 12.56 4.90
N ASP A 79 -5.65 13.02 4.26
CA ASP A 79 -5.56 14.39 3.72
C ASP A 79 -6.28 14.57 2.38
N ILE A 80 -6.40 13.50 1.57
CA ILE A 80 -7.22 13.54 0.35
C ILE A 80 -8.72 13.64 0.68
N ALA A 81 -9.18 13.00 1.76
CA ALA A 81 -10.59 13.07 2.16
C ALA A 81 -11.07 14.45 2.63
N LYS A 82 -10.14 15.34 3.04
CA LYS A 82 -10.48 16.70 3.49
C LYS A 82 -10.53 17.73 2.34
N ASP A 83 -9.83 17.48 1.23
CA ASP A 83 -9.79 18.39 0.06
C ASP A 83 -10.98 18.20 -0.89
N VAL A 84 -11.58 17.01 -0.94
CA VAL A 84 -12.73 16.69 -1.83
C VAL A 84 -14.05 17.34 -1.37
N SER A 85 -14.11 17.90 -0.15
CA SER A 85 -15.33 18.61 0.31
C SER A 85 -15.48 20.04 -0.25
N ALA A 86 -14.50 20.58 -0.97
CA ALA A 86 -14.50 21.99 -1.41
C ALA A 86 -14.66 22.25 -2.92
N THR A 87 -14.75 21.23 -3.77
CA THR A 87 -14.79 21.45 -5.23
C THR A 87 -15.99 20.74 -5.88
N THR A 88 -17.17 21.26 -5.61
CA THR A 88 -18.28 21.22 -6.55
C THR A 88 -18.63 22.65 -6.92
N THR A 89 -18.71 22.92 -8.22
CA THR A 89 -19.70 23.80 -8.89
C THR A 89 -19.08 24.82 -9.87
N THR A 90 -19.39 24.55 -11.14
CA THR A 90 -19.65 25.47 -12.26
C THR A 90 -18.52 26.19 -12.98
N THR A 91 -18.18 25.63 -14.15
CA THR A 91 -18.12 26.40 -15.40
C THR A 91 -19.50 27.00 -15.70
N PRO A 92 -19.59 28.28 -16.09
CA PRO A 92 -20.22 28.54 -17.38
C PRO A 92 -19.45 29.56 -18.24
N THR A 93 -19.42 29.22 -19.52
CA THR A 93 -19.22 30.05 -20.70
C THR A 93 -19.93 31.41 -20.63
N SER A 94 -19.25 32.51 -20.99
CA SER A 94 -19.78 33.51 -21.94
C SER A 94 -18.68 34.45 -22.43
N SER A 95 -18.56 34.54 -23.76
CA SER A 95 -17.88 35.64 -24.45
C SER A 95 -18.70 36.93 -24.39
N SER A 96 -18.05 38.07 -24.28
CA SER A 96 -18.46 39.33 -24.93
C SER A 96 -17.30 40.32 -24.95
N ASP A 97 -16.74 40.48 -26.15
CA ASP A 97 -16.46 41.71 -26.89
C ASP A 97 -16.49 43.10 -26.20
N ALA A 98 -15.70 44.01 -26.80
CA ALA A 98 -15.74 45.47 -26.81
C ALA A 98 -14.82 46.30 -25.87
N THR A 99 -13.74 46.81 -26.49
CA THR A 99 -13.27 48.23 -26.56
C THR A 99 -13.06 49.04 -25.29
N ALA A 100 -11.84 49.58 -25.10
CA ALA A 100 -11.55 51.01 -25.26
C ALA A 100 -10.09 51.35 -24.89
N SER A 101 -9.56 52.30 -25.66
CA SER A 101 -8.32 53.04 -25.53
C SER A 101 -7.97 53.47 -24.09
N ASP A 102 -6.67 53.50 -23.77
CA ASP A 102 -6.10 54.74 -23.25
C ASP A 102 -4.60 54.89 -23.55
N LYS A 103 -4.24 56.15 -23.75
CA LYS A 103 -2.94 56.69 -24.16
C LYS A 103 -2.28 57.32 -22.92
N GLU A 104 -1.01 57.69 -23.06
CA GLU A 104 -0.13 58.40 -22.10
C GLU A 104 0.71 57.44 -21.24
N GLU A 105 2.04 57.53 -21.18
CA GLU A 105 3.00 58.61 -21.45
C GLU A 105 4.31 58.04 -22.04
#